data_AF-A0A821N1W7-F1
#
_entry.id   AF-A0A821N1W7-F1
#
_cell.length_a   1.000
_cell.length_b   1.000
_cell.length_c   1.000
_cell.angle_alpha   90.00
_cell.angle_beta   90.00
_cell.angle_gamma   90.00
#
_symmetry.space_group_name_H-M   'P 1'
#
loop_
_entity.id
_entity.type
_entity.pdbx_description
1 polymer ?
#
loop_
_entity_poly.entity_id
_entity_poly.type
_entity_poly.pdbx_seq_one_letter_code
_entity_poly.pdbx_strand_id
1 'polypeptide(L)'
;DLSSEINNLFSIQCPSSINNAKLTRSIVYLQDFESNCVYDQTPITTNAFCGQCSANDNTLANGNTRAGNYLCFAYRILNSYVTSISLGIQISSDTSTTSWPSISFSPQADKLWHYTCIDVRATLISQSSIDSTVTSIIITYAQLNDNIKNGIFIDAVSIRTLLPLGYEDISTYPIDQSNNSSCSFPFYYNGSSYTACTLD
;
A
#
# COMPACT_ATOMS: atom_id res chain seq x y z
N ASP A 1 16.91 -4.39 22.75
CA ASP A 1 17.95 -5.16 22.03
C ASP A 1 18.47 -4.24 20.94
N LEU A 2 19.78 -3.99 20.94
CA LEU A 2 20.46 -3.08 20.01
C LEU A 2 20.18 -3.46 18.54
N SER A 3 19.99 -4.76 18.26
CA SER A 3 19.65 -5.26 16.92
C SER A 3 18.25 -4.82 16.49
N SER A 4 17.29 -4.77 17.42
CA SER A 4 15.94 -4.26 17.16
C SER A 4 15.92 -2.75 16.97
N GLU A 5 16.78 -2.00 17.69
CA GLU A 5 16.90 -0.55 17.54
C GLU A 5 17.58 -0.17 16.22
N ILE A 6 18.62 -0.91 15.80
CA ILE A 6 19.29 -0.74 14.51
C ILE A 6 18.36 -1.09 13.35
N ASN A 7 17.60 -2.20 13.45
CA ASN A 7 16.61 -2.54 12.44
C ASN A 7 15.50 -1.48 12.35
N ASN A 8 15.12 -0.86 13.46
CA ASN A 8 14.18 0.27 13.44
C ASN A 8 14.77 1.54 12.81
N LEU A 9 16.08 1.76 12.91
CA LEU A 9 16.78 2.93 12.35
C LEU A 9 17.06 2.82 10.85
N PHE A 10 17.20 1.60 10.30
CA PHE A 10 17.62 1.37 8.91
C PHE A 10 16.63 0.54 8.08
N SER A 11 15.49 0.13 8.64
CA SER A 11 14.38 -0.37 7.83
C SER A 11 13.75 0.79 7.07
N ILE A 12 13.43 0.57 5.80
CA ILE A 12 12.57 1.48 5.05
C ILE A 12 11.24 1.54 5.82
N GLN A 13 10.94 2.64 6.51
CA GLN A 13 9.66 2.75 7.23
C GLN A 13 8.64 3.39 6.32
N CYS A 14 7.45 2.80 6.18
CA CYS A 14 6.41 3.49 5.42
C CYS A 14 6.18 4.89 6.02
N PRO A 15 6.09 5.95 5.19
CA PRO A 15 5.68 7.26 5.67
C PRO A 15 4.41 7.14 6.51
N SER A 16 4.31 7.91 7.60
CA SER A 16 3.12 7.86 8.47
C SER A 16 1.81 8.18 7.71
N SER A 17 1.90 8.94 6.60
CA SER A 17 0.79 9.18 5.68
C SER A 17 0.26 7.89 5.03
N ILE A 18 1.07 6.84 4.92
CA ILE A 18 0.73 5.56 4.29
C ILE A 18 0.22 4.54 5.30
N ASN A 19 0.93 4.32 6.41
CA ASN A 19 0.71 3.17 7.29
C ASN A 19 0.33 3.53 8.75
N ASN A 20 0.05 4.80 9.06
CA ASN A 20 -0.27 5.18 10.43
C ASN A 20 -1.68 5.77 10.54
N ALA A 21 -2.66 4.91 10.82
CA ALA A 21 -4.07 5.31 10.98
C ALA A 21 -4.32 6.20 12.22
N LYS A 22 -3.41 6.24 13.20
CA LYS A 22 -3.53 7.12 14.37
C LYS A 22 -3.15 8.56 14.02
N LEU A 23 -2.13 8.74 13.18
CA LEU A 23 -1.65 10.06 12.75
C LEU A 23 -2.37 10.56 11.49
N THR A 24 -2.84 9.66 10.64
CA THR A 24 -3.47 9.98 9.36
C THR A 24 -4.97 9.71 9.41
N ARG A 25 -5.73 10.75 9.74
CA ARG A 25 -7.19 10.67 9.96
C ARG A 25 -8.00 10.23 8.74
N SER A 26 -7.46 10.35 7.52
CA SER A 26 -8.16 9.90 6.32
C SER A 26 -8.18 8.38 6.18
N ILE A 27 -7.29 7.65 6.86
CA ILE A 27 -7.22 6.18 6.82
C ILE A 27 -8.36 5.61 7.68
N VAL A 28 -9.22 4.82 7.06
CA VAL A 28 -10.35 4.16 7.74
C VAL A 28 -10.15 2.65 7.88
N TYR A 29 -9.31 2.07 7.03
CA TYR A 29 -8.85 0.69 7.05
C TYR A 29 -7.36 0.66 6.71
N LEU A 30 -6.61 -0.23 7.36
CA LEU A 30 -5.19 -0.42 7.15
C LEU A 30 -4.86 -1.91 7.27
N GLN A 31 -4.09 -2.42 6.33
CA GLN A 31 -3.44 -3.72 6.39
C GLN A 31 -1.93 -3.48 6.31
N ASP A 32 -1.21 -3.76 7.40
CA ASP A 32 0.22 -3.41 7.52
C ASP A 32 1.18 -4.57 7.20
N PHE A 33 0.72 -5.83 7.06
CA PHE A 33 1.50 -7.04 6.72
C PHE A 33 2.76 -7.35 7.57
N GLU A 34 3.18 -6.43 8.45
CA GLU A 34 4.29 -6.57 9.38
C GLU A 34 3.94 -7.48 10.57
N SER A 35 2.65 -7.58 10.89
CA SER A 35 2.17 -8.39 12.00
C SER A 35 2.31 -9.89 11.71
N ASN A 36 3.28 -10.56 12.35
CA ASN A 36 3.60 -12.00 12.26
C ASN A 36 4.44 -12.44 11.07
N CYS A 37 5.21 -11.54 10.46
CA CYS A 37 6.09 -11.95 9.38
C CYS A 37 7.43 -12.53 9.89
N VAL A 38 7.98 -13.45 9.10
CA VAL A 38 9.32 -14.01 9.35
C VAL A 38 10.29 -13.21 8.49
N TYR A 39 11.27 -12.58 9.13
CA TYR A 39 12.30 -11.80 8.44
C TYR A 39 12.99 -12.65 7.35
N ASP A 40 12.92 -12.17 6.12
CA ASP A 40 13.63 -12.73 4.96
C ASP A 40 14.84 -11.86 4.64
N GLN A 41 15.99 -12.50 4.42
CA GLN A 41 17.26 -11.86 4.08
C GLN A 41 17.35 -11.47 2.60
N THR A 42 16.29 -11.69 1.81
CA THR A 42 16.22 -11.18 0.44
C THR A 42 16.35 -9.65 0.42
N PRO A 43 16.96 -9.07 -0.64
CA PRO A 43 17.14 -7.62 -0.73
C PRO A 43 15.84 -6.85 -0.51
N ILE A 44 15.89 -5.80 0.31
CA ILE A 44 14.74 -4.95 0.68
C ILE A 44 13.95 -4.47 -0.55
N THR A 45 14.62 -4.18 -1.67
CA THR A 45 14.00 -3.76 -2.94
C THR A 45 13.09 -4.80 -3.57
N THR A 46 13.13 -6.04 -3.08
CA THR A 46 12.31 -7.15 -3.56
C THR A 46 11.33 -7.67 -2.52
N ASN A 47 11.58 -7.45 -1.24
CA ASN A 47 10.85 -8.11 -0.16
C ASN A 47 9.54 -7.38 0.23
N ALA A 48 9.58 -6.04 0.32
CA ALA A 48 8.42 -5.21 0.67
C ALA A 48 8.51 -3.83 0.01
N PHE A 49 7.38 -3.12 -0.07
CA PHE A 49 7.38 -1.71 -0.51
C PHE A 49 7.94 -0.82 0.59
N CYS A 50 7.54 -1.11 1.82
CA CYS A 50 8.07 -0.53 3.03
C CYS A 50 8.00 -1.57 4.15
N GLY A 51 8.69 -1.32 5.25
CA GLY A 51 8.80 -2.27 6.35
C GLY A 51 9.65 -3.47 5.99
N GLN A 52 9.25 -4.64 6.46
CA GLN A 52 10.02 -5.86 6.32
C GLN A 52 9.32 -6.87 5.42
N CYS A 53 8.01 -6.76 5.24
CA CYS A 53 7.20 -7.87 4.77
C CYS A 53 6.08 -7.43 3.84
N SER A 54 5.78 -8.28 2.87
CA SER A 54 4.65 -8.12 1.97
C SER A 54 3.85 -9.41 1.89
N ALA A 55 2.61 -9.31 1.41
CA ALA A 55 1.78 -10.47 1.12
C ALA A 55 1.94 -10.91 -0.33
N ASN A 56 2.27 -12.18 -0.55
CA ASN A 56 2.11 -12.82 -1.85
C ASN A 56 0.66 -13.32 -2.01
N ASP A 57 -0.27 -12.38 -2.12
CA ASP A 57 -1.71 -12.61 -2.23
C ASP A 57 -2.29 -11.58 -3.21
N ASN A 58 -3.56 -11.74 -3.60
CA ASN A 58 -4.29 -10.78 -4.42
C ASN A 58 -5.39 -10.02 -3.65
N THR A 59 -5.61 -10.35 -2.38
CA THR A 59 -6.57 -9.66 -1.51
C THR A 59 -6.01 -8.33 -1.03
N LEU A 60 -6.73 -7.24 -1.29
CA LEU A 60 -6.37 -5.90 -0.85
C LEU A 60 -7.07 -5.55 0.48
N ALA A 61 -8.37 -5.80 0.56
CA ALA A 61 -9.15 -5.47 1.73
C ALA A 61 -10.24 -6.52 1.98
N ASN A 62 -10.48 -6.81 3.25
CA ASN A 62 -11.57 -7.67 3.68
C ASN A 62 -12.13 -7.20 5.03
N GLY A 63 -13.45 -7.03 5.11
CA GLY A 63 -14.16 -6.73 6.35
C GLY A 63 -14.14 -5.27 6.80
N ASN A 64 -13.80 -4.33 5.92
CA ASN A 64 -13.93 -2.91 6.25
C ASN A 64 -15.41 -2.50 6.38
N THR A 65 -15.73 -1.77 7.45
CA THR A 65 -17.08 -1.31 7.79
C THR A 65 -17.22 0.20 7.78
N ARG A 66 -16.15 0.93 7.43
CA ARG A 66 -16.09 2.38 7.50
C ARG A 66 -16.07 2.99 6.10
N ALA A 67 -16.76 4.12 5.96
CA ALA A 67 -16.83 4.85 4.70
C ALA A 67 -15.46 5.34 4.23
N GLY A 68 -15.17 5.12 2.95
CA GLY A 68 -13.92 5.53 2.30
C GLY A 68 -14.00 5.28 0.80
N ASN A 69 -13.66 6.31 0.03
CA ASN A 69 -13.79 6.32 -1.43
C ASN A 69 -12.52 5.89 -2.14
N TYR A 70 -11.38 5.98 -1.47
CA TYR A 70 -10.08 5.71 -2.07
C TYR A 70 -9.54 4.37 -1.61
N LEU A 71 -9.07 3.56 -2.56
CA LEU A 71 -8.31 2.34 -2.31
C LEU A 71 -6.87 2.58 -2.71
N CYS A 72 -5.97 2.54 -1.74
CA CYS A 72 -4.55 2.76 -1.94
C CYS A 72 -3.76 1.52 -1.53
N PHE A 73 -2.75 1.15 -2.30
CA PHE A 73 -1.91 -0.01 -2.01
C PHE A 73 -0.62 0.05 -2.80
N ALA A 74 0.41 -0.60 -2.24
CA ALA A 74 1.61 -0.93 -2.97
C ALA A 74 1.47 -2.32 -3.61
N TYR A 75 2.04 -2.47 -4.78
CA TYR A 75 2.08 -3.73 -5.50
C TYR A 75 3.41 -3.92 -6.22
N ARG A 76 3.83 -5.17 -6.36
CA ARG A 76 4.92 -5.61 -7.25
C ARG A 76 4.46 -6.83 -7.99
N ILE A 77 4.35 -6.72 -9.30
CA ILE A 77 3.81 -7.78 -10.16
C ILE A 77 4.94 -8.46 -10.91
N LEU A 78 5.03 -9.78 -10.77
CA LEU A 78 6.01 -10.59 -11.49
C LEU A 78 5.50 -11.02 -12.88
N ASN A 79 4.17 -11.09 -13.06
CA ASN A 79 3.50 -11.65 -14.24
C ASN A 79 2.30 -10.77 -14.66
N SER A 80 2.19 -10.41 -15.94
CA SER A 80 1.32 -9.33 -16.45
C SER A 80 -0.12 -9.74 -16.80
N TYR A 81 -0.95 -10.13 -15.83
CA TYR A 81 -2.35 -10.55 -16.13
C TYR A 81 -3.46 -9.86 -15.32
N VAL A 82 -3.13 -8.96 -14.41
CA VAL A 82 -4.16 -8.21 -13.67
C VAL A 82 -4.74 -7.12 -14.56
N THR A 83 -6.07 -7.10 -14.68
CA THR A 83 -6.79 -6.13 -15.54
C THR A 83 -7.91 -5.40 -14.83
N SER A 84 -8.31 -5.87 -13.65
CA SER A 84 -9.37 -5.28 -12.85
C SER A 84 -9.21 -5.56 -11.36
N ILE A 85 -9.95 -4.80 -10.55
CA ILE A 85 -10.14 -5.04 -9.12
C ILE A 85 -11.61 -5.38 -8.92
N SER A 86 -11.87 -6.58 -8.39
CA SER A 86 -13.18 -6.99 -7.92
C SER A 86 -13.46 -6.39 -6.56
N LEU A 87 -14.64 -5.82 -6.38
CA LEU A 87 -15.01 -5.08 -5.18
C LEU A 87 -16.27 -5.66 -4.56
N GLY A 88 -16.36 -5.61 -3.23
CA GLY A 88 -17.61 -5.59 -2.50
C GLY A 88 -17.84 -4.18 -1.99
N ILE A 89 -18.94 -3.53 -2.38
CA ILE A 89 -19.24 -2.15 -1.96
C ILE A 89 -20.66 -2.01 -1.45
N GLN A 90 -20.82 -1.17 -0.42
CA GLN A 90 -22.09 -0.68 0.07
C GLN A 90 -22.16 0.84 -0.11
N ILE A 91 -23.35 1.37 -0.40
CA ILE A 91 -23.55 2.82 -0.43
C ILE A 91 -23.64 3.29 1.03
N SER A 92 -22.97 4.38 1.41
CA SER A 92 -22.94 4.77 2.84
C SER A 92 -24.32 5.08 3.44
N SER A 93 -25.33 5.38 2.61
CA SER A 93 -26.73 5.56 3.02
C SER A 93 -27.55 4.26 3.07
N ASP A 94 -27.05 3.15 2.50
CA ASP A 94 -27.64 1.81 2.56
C ASP A 94 -26.55 0.75 2.75
N THR A 95 -26.32 0.37 4.00
CA THR A 95 -25.35 -0.67 4.39
C THR A 95 -25.96 -2.07 4.46
N SER A 96 -27.24 -2.22 4.10
CA SER A 96 -27.92 -3.52 4.08
C SER A 96 -27.64 -4.30 2.79
N THR A 97 -27.31 -3.59 1.72
CA THR A 97 -27.07 -4.15 0.39
C THR A 97 -25.60 -4.05 0.02
N THR A 98 -24.96 -5.20 -0.24
CA THR A 98 -23.62 -5.24 -0.84
C THR A 98 -23.74 -5.53 -2.34
N SER A 99 -23.18 -4.65 -3.16
CA SER A 99 -23.02 -4.85 -4.59
C SER A 99 -21.59 -5.28 -4.91
N TRP A 100 -21.42 -6.01 -6.01
CA TRP A 100 -20.14 -6.64 -6.39
C TRP A 100 -19.63 -6.19 -7.76
N PRO A 101 -19.34 -4.89 -7.95
CA PRO A 101 -18.79 -4.40 -9.22
C PRO A 101 -17.29 -4.71 -9.33
N SER A 102 -16.75 -4.50 -10.54
CA SER A 102 -15.31 -4.50 -10.78
C SER A 102 -14.91 -3.17 -11.43
N ILE A 103 -13.75 -2.64 -11.05
CA ILE A 103 -13.15 -1.46 -11.69
C ILE A 103 -11.97 -1.89 -12.56
N SER A 104 -11.75 -1.20 -13.67
CA SER A 104 -10.57 -1.45 -14.51
C SER A 104 -9.29 -1.02 -13.80
N PHE A 105 -8.24 -1.82 -13.91
CA PHE A 105 -6.93 -1.54 -13.34
C PHE A 105 -5.82 -2.03 -14.26
N SER A 106 -4.91 -1.15 -14.65
CA SER A 106 -3.80 -1.47 -15.54
C SER A 106 -2.48 -1.21 -14.82
N PRO A 107 -1.95 -2.21 -14.09
CA PRO A 107 -0.73 -2.02 -13.31
C PRO A 107 0.52 -1.98 -14.19
N GLN A 108 1.58 -1.37 -13.66
CA GLN A 108 2.92 -1.49 -14.23
C GLN A 108 3.51 -2.86 -13.88
N ALA A 109 3.85 -3.65 -14.90
CA ALA A 109 4.37 -5.02 -14.76
C ALA A 109 5.87 -5.11 -15.06
N ASP A 110 6.66 -4.24 -14.43
CA ASP A 110 8.13 -4.11 -14.61
C ASP A 110 8.94 -4.80 -13.50
N LYS A 111 8.27 -5.53 -12.60
CA LYS A 111 8.83 -6.21 -11.42
C LYS A 111 9.40 -5.25 -10.37
N LEU A 112 9.13 -3.95 -10.48
CA LEU A 112 9.40 -2.97 -9.44
C LEU A 112 8.17 -2.81 -8.54
N TRP A 113 8.41 -2.22 -7.36
CA TRP A 113 7.32 -1.82 -6.49
C TRP A 113 6.71 -0.50 -6.99
N HIS A 114 5.39 -0.49 -7.02
CA HIS A 114 4.58 0.66 -7.34
C HIS A 114 3.60 0.89 -6.21
N TYR A 115 3.22 2.13 -5.98
CA TYR A 115 2.06 2.42 -5.15
C TYR A 115 1.03 3.18 -5.98
N THR A 116 -0.23 2.93 -5.69
CA THR A 116 -1.34 3.58 -6.37
C THR A 116 -2.44 3.93 -5.39
N CYS A 117 -3.22 4.93 -5.75
CA CYS A 117 -4.44 5.33 -5.07
C CYS A 117 -5.54 5.55 -6.09
N ILE A 118 -6.61 4.77 -6.01
CA ILE A 118 -7.72 4.83 -6.94
C ILE A 118 -8.93 5.46 -6.24
N ASP A 119 -9.52 6.49 -6.83
CA ASP A 119 -10.86 6.96 -6.43
C ASP A 119 -11.90 5.95 -6.96
N VAL A 120 -12.22 4.97 -6.14
CA VAL A 120 -13.13 3.86 -6.47
C VAL A 120 -14.53 4.39 -6.74
N ARG A 121 -15.00 5.36 -5.93
CA ARG A 121 -16.33 5.95 -6.11
C ARG A 121 -16.44 6.65 -7.46
N ALA A 122 -15.49 7.52 -7.80
CA ALA A 122 -15.50 8.23 -9.07
C ALA A 122 -15.39 7.26 -10.26
N THR A 123 -14.58 6.20 -10.13
CA THR A 123 -14.45 5.16 -11.16
C THR A 123 -15.76 4.39 -11.37
N LEU A 124 -16.46 4.02 -10.30
CA LEU A 124 -17.75 3.35 -10.41
C LEU A 124 -18.83 4.25 -11.03
N ILE A 125 -18.82 5.55 -10.75
CA ILE A 125 -19.71 6.53 -11.40
C ILE A 125 -19.41 6.61 -12.89
N SER A 126 -18.13 6.73 -13.28
CA SER A 126 -17.75 6.85 -14.70
C SER A 126 -18.07 5.59 -15.50
N GLN A 127 -18.03 4.42 -14.84
CA GLN A 127 -18.45 3.13 -15.40
C GLN A 127 -19.97 2.86 -15.29
N SER A 128 -20.77 3.83 -14.81
CA SER A 128 -22.22 3.68 -14.59
C SER A 128 -22.62 2.50 -13.68
N SER A 129 -21.72 2.07 -12.80
CA SER A 129 -21.96 0.98 -11.84
C SER A 129 -22.72 1.45 -10.59
N ILE A 130 -22.68 2.75 -10.30
CA ILE A 130 -23.45 3.41 -9.24
C ILE A 130 -23.98 4.75 -9.74
N ASP A 131 -25.00 5.28 -9.06
CA ASP A 131 -25.61 6.57 -9.39
C ASP A 131 -24.65 7.75 -9.11
N SER A 132 -24.68 8.77 -9.97
CA SER A 132 -23.86 9.99 -9.84
C SER A 132 -24.10 10.79 -8.55
N THR A 133 -25.24 10.61 -7.89
CA THR A 133 -25.60 11.24 -6.61
C THR A 133 -24.92 10.59 -5.41
N VAL A 134 -24.30 9.41 -5.56
CA VAL A 134 -23.59 8.73 -4.47
C VAL A 134 -22.36 9.55 -4.08
N THR A 135 -22.37 10.07 -2.84
CA THR A 135 -21.30 10.89 -2.29
C THR A 135 -20.23 10.08 -1.56
N SER A 136 -20.57 8.88 -1.08
CA SER A 136 -19.69 8.04 -0.29
C SER A 136 -20.05 6.55 -0.38
N ILE A 137 -19.03 5.71 -0.36
CA ILE A 137 -19.14 4.25 -0.36
C ILE A 137 -18.39 3.63 0.84
N ILE A 138 -18.73 2.39 1.16
CA ILE A 138 -17.96 1.51 2.04
C ILE A 138 -17.42 0.38 1.16
N ILE A 139 -16.10 0.32 0.98
CA ILE A 139 -15.44 -0.79 0.31
C ILE A 139 -15.29 -1.90 1.36
N THR A 140 -16.13 -2.92 1.32
CA THR A 140 -16.12 -4.03 2.29
C THR A 140 -15.13 -5.12 1.90
N TYR A 141 -14.87 -5.26 0.60
CA TYR A 141 -13.95 -6.23 0.02
C TYR A 141 -13.27 -5.64 -1.21
N ALA A 142 -12.00 -5.96 -1.42
CA ALA A 142 -11.28 -5.65 -2.66
C ALA A 142 -10.23 -6.71 -2.97
N GLN A 143 -10.16 -7.14 -4.22
CA GLN A 143 -9.21 -8.16 -4.69
C GLN A 143 -8.81 -7.90 -6.14
N LEU A 144 -7.52 -8.03 -6.46
CA LEU A 144 -7.04 -7.98 -7.83
C LEU A 144 -7.51 -9.23 -8.59
N ASN A 145 -8.09 -9.05 -9.78
CA ASN A 145 -8.59 -10.17 -10.57
C ASN A 145 -7.46 -10.97 -11.24
N ASP A 146 -7.72 -12.26 -11.45
CA ASP A 146 -6.98 -13.26 -12.24
C ASP A 146 -5.89 -14.14 -11.60
N ASN A 147 -5.81 -15.33 -12.22
CA ASN A 147 -5.29 -16.66 -11.85
C ASN A 147 -3.81 -16.80 -11.50
N ILE A 148 -3.13 -15.77 -11.01
CA ILE A 148 -1.73 -15.91 -10.62
C ILE A 148 -1.65 -16.26 -9.14
N LYS A 149 -1.80 -17.55 -8.81
CA LYS A 149 -1.27 -18.04 -7.53
C LYS A 149 0.22 -17.68 -7.47
N ASN A 150 0.58 -16.79 -6.56
CA ASN A 150 1.95 -16.49 -6.13
C ASN A 150 2.80 -15.54 -7.01
N GLY A 151 2.19 -14.65 -7.82
CA GLY A 151 2.94 -13.74 -8.70
C GLY A 151 2.75 -12.24 -8.45
N ILE A 152 2.06 -11.87 -7.38
CA ILE A 152 1.78 -10.48 -7.00
C ILE A 152 2.14 -10.32 -5.54
N PHE A 153 2.98 -9.34 -5.23
CA PHE A 153 3.24 -8.91 -3.87
C PHE A 153 2.45 -7.64 -3.60
N ILE A 154 1.81 -7.57 -2.43
CA ILE A 154 0.99 -6.46 -1.97
C ILE A 154 1.54 -5.98 -0.64
N ASP A 155 1.56 -4.67 -0.47
CA ASP A 155 1.96 -4.01 0.77
C ASP A 155 1.17 -2.70 0.96
N ALA A 156 1.23 -2.10 2.15
CA ALA A 156 0.75 -0.74 2.43
C ALA A 156 -0.72 -0.47 2.03
N VAL A 157 -1.61 -1.45 2.21
CA VAL A 157 -3.00 -1.31 1.78
C VAL A 157 -3.79 -0.46 2.77
N SER A 158 -4.49 0.54 2.24
CA SER A 158 -5.36 1.42 3.01
C SER A 158 -6.62 1.81 2.25
N ILE A 159 -7.72 1.96 2.98
CA ILE A 159 -8.94 2.61 2.47
C ILE A 159 -9.03 3.97 3.11
N ARG A 160 -9.37 4.99 2.31
CA ARG A 160 -9.31 6.39 2.76
C ARG A 160 -10.54 7.21 2.38
N THR A 161 -10.83 8.21 3.19
CA THR A 161 -11.85 9.24 2.89
C THR A 161 -11.33 10.33 1.97
N LEU A 162 -10.00 10.53 1.91
CA LEU A 162 -9.33 11.55 1.09
C LEU A 162 -8.07 10.96 0.47
N LEU A 163 -7.72 11.44 -0.72
CA LEU A 163 -6.45 11.14 -1.37
C LEU A 163 -5.27 11.55 -0.46
N PRO A 164 -4.21 10.74 -0.33
CA PRO A 164 -3.04 11.13 0.45
C PRO A 164 -2.36 12.40 -0.11
N LEU A 165 -2.01 13.31 0.78
CA LEU A 165 -1.24 14.51 0.44
C LEU A 165 0.25 14.17 0.29
N GLY A 166 0.90 14.70 -0.75
CA GLY A 166 2.34 14.49 -1.00
C GLY A 166 2.69 13.09 -1.52
N TYR A 167 1.69 12.33 -1.95
CA TYR A 167 1.89 11.07 -2.65
C TYR A 167 1.95 11.35 -4.15
N GLU A 168 3.15 11.41 -4.72
CA GLU A 168 3.34 11.65 -6.14
C GLU A 168 3.27 10.36 -6.96
N ASP A 169 2.54 10.47 -8.06
CA ASP A 169 2.19 9.50 -9.09
C ASP A 169 3.43 8.84 -9.75
N ILE A 170 3.42 7.50 -9.86
CA ILE A 170 4.07 6.59 -10.85
C ILE A 170 5.53 6.72 -11.33
N SER A 171 6.38 7.65 -10.88
CA SER A 171 7.75 7.75 -11.46
C SER A 171 8.93 7.47 -10.52
N THR A 172 8.76 7.37 -9.21
CA THR A 172 9.92 7.39 -8.31
C THR A 172 9.67 6.71 -6.96
N TYR A 173 9.69 5.38 -6.95
CA TYR A 173 10.15 4.63 -5.77
C TYR A 173 11.40 3.83 -6.15
N PRO A 174 12.50 3.84 -5.36
CA PRO A 174 12.56 4.24 -3.97
C PRO A 174 12.61 5.76 -3.81
N ILE A 175 11.67 6.32 -3.04
CA ILE A 175 11.95 7.58 -2.37
C ILE A 175 13.04 7.23 -1.39
N ASP A 176 14.26 7.65 -1.69
CA ASP A 176 15.32 7.72 -0.71
C ASP A 176 14.78 8.50 0.50
N GLN A 177 14.45 7.78 1.58
CA GLN A 177 13.91 8.35 2.80
C GLN A 177 14.96 9.19 3.54
N SER A 178 16.22 9.14 3.10
CA SER A 178 17.28 10.06 3.55
C SER A 178 17.13 11.47 2.97
N ASN A 179 16.36 11.68 1.90
CA ASN A 179 16.22 13.03 1.31
C ASN A 179 15.63 14.08 2.26
N ASN A 180 14.89 13.66 3.28
CA ASN A 180 14.33 14.54 4.32
C ASN A 180 14.86 14.26 5.73
N SER A 181 15.80 13.32 5.90
CA SER A 181 16.45 13.05 7.18
C SER A 181 17.94 13.36 7.08
N SER A 182 18.40 14.33 7.87
CA SER A 182 19.84 14.58 8.02
C SER A 182 20.51 13.28 8.45
N CYS A 183 21.58 12.89 7.76
CA CYS A 183 22.39 11.75 8.18
C CYS A 183 22.79 11.93 9.66
N SER A 184 22.41 10.98 10.50
CA SER A 184 22.79 10.98 11.91
C SER A 184 24.19 10.40 12.03
N PHE A 185 25.16 11.24 12.38
CA PHE A 185 26.54 10.84 12.62
C PHE A 185 26.87 10.90 14.12
N PRO A 186 27.69 9.95 14.63
CA PRO A 186 28.20 8.77 13.94
C PRO A 186 27.13 7.70 13.75
N PHE A 187 27.23 6.91 12.68
CA PHE A 187 26.47 5.67 12.51
C PHE A 187 27.40 4.47 12.46
N TYR A 188 26.91 3.27 12.80
CA TYR A 188 27.70 2.04 12.74
C TYR A 188 27.18 1.12 11.62
N TYR A 189 28.05 0.67 10.73
CA TYR A 189 27.75 -0.28 9.67
C TYR A 189 28.89 -1.30 9.54
N ASN A 190 28.54 -2.59 9.46
CA ASN A 190 29.50 -3.71 9.40
C ASN A 190 30.63 -3.64 10.45
N GLY A 191 30.29 -3.31 11.70
CA GLY A 191 31.23 -3.18 12.81
C GLY A 191 32.15 -1.93 12.77
N SER A 192 31.99 -1.08 11.76
CA SER A 192 32.75 0.17 11.59
C SER A 192 31.88 1.39 11.91
N SER A 193 32.50 2.43 12.48
CA SER A 193 31.84 3.71 12.77
C SER A 193 32.12 4.71 11.66
N TYR A 194 31.08 5.37 11.18
CA TYR A 194 31.12 6.35 10.10
C TYR A 194 30.67 7.70 10.63
N THR A 195 31.51 8.70 10.41
CA THR A 195 31.26 10.11 10.77
C THR A 195 30.97 10.99 9.56
N ALA A 196 30.95 10.39 8.37
CA ALA A 196 30.63 11.00 7.08
C ALA A 196 29.95 9.96 6.17
N CYS A 197 29.36 10.43 5.06
CA CYS A 197 28.78 9.52 4.07
C CYS A 197 29.84 8.56 3.53
N THR A 198 29.47 7.29 3.35
CA THR A 198 30.33 6.26 2.77
C THR A 198 29.58 5.45 1.71
N LEU A 199 30.33 4.76 0.85
CA LEU A 199 29.86 3.76 -0.11
C LEU A 199 30.38 2.34 0.24
N ASP A 200 30.97 2.17 1.42
CA ASP A 200 31.55 0.91 1.90
C ASP A 200 30.54 -0.22 2.03
#